data_AF-A0A9N9QRK5-F1
#
_entry.id   AF-A0A9N9QRK5-F1
#
_cell.length_a   1.000
_cell.length_b   1.000
_cell.length_c   1.000
_cell.angle_alpha   90.00
_cell.angle_beta   90.00
_cell.angle_gamma   90.00
#
_symmetry.space_group_name_H-M   'P 1'
#
loop_
_entity.id
_entity.type
_entity.pdbx_description
1 polymer ?
#
loop_
_entity_poly.entity_id
_entity_poly.type
_entity_poly.pdbx_seq_one_letter_code
_entity_poly.pdbx_strand_id
1 'polypeptide(L)'
;MFASLKNKIREETGSDFSKLTAKITSTTVQKIDNLRGKSHQGSSSSLNSIVSSDGFREDGPIEPEEFRRRIAKIELEFSRKLEQKEHDWQDIVKEKDRRLQNFDKEKDEAYKQISNLKEALRNAEDLKQKILEHKENSDQMENFQTVELSKVKRLVLEKDRELSEKSTALKEVTGQLEKLRAEIGRLRRQEETLSDVQDISKTEIKVVKKNLENVESELDKSEDENGKLKISVDSEHMTNSSLRQVITKLEKELSEEKANSLNVQKTLTRVTSEKNTALLRNAEISQQMELVKQDMRRQEKEMKDLSKKMTALEDENASLKDIRNIEQKLNGTIVDLEEQLSEKNKTIKMLQLRLADLKKTLQQELRTPGTVNYHSDLVESNGTVAILQPSQTSHKNFPSIVKRDEEDVNFKYLKHVVIKFLTSREYEAQHLIKAISTLLKFSPEEEKLIYETLEWKKSWFGSKPKFSNKKSVSFAS
;
A
#
# COMPACT_ATOMS: atom_id res chain seq x y z
N MET A 1 -5.18 -3.85 87.58
CA MET A 1 -6.08 -2.84 88.21
C MET A 1 -6.92 -3.41 89.37
N PHE A 2 -7.45 -4.64 89.32
CA PHE A 2 -8.33 -5.19 90.38
C PHE A 2 -7.78 -5.21 91.81
N ALA A 3 -6.45 -5.28 92.02
CA ALA A 3 -5.86 -5.30 93.37
C ALA A 3 -6.10 -3.99 94.17
N SER A 4 -6.13 -2.84 93.50
CA SER A 4 -6.32 -1.53 94.17
C SER A 4 -7.74 -1.39 94.75
N LEU A 5 -8.75 -1.84 94.00
CA LEU A 5 -10.15 -1.83 94.43
C LEU A 5 -10.38 -2.69 95.68
N LYS A 6 -9.67 -3.82 95.80
CA LYS A 6 -9.76 -4.74 96.95
C LYS A 6 -9.07 -4.22 98.22
N ASN A 7 -8.21 -3.20 98.10
CA ASN A 7 -7.73 -2.43 99.26
C ASN A 7 -8.71 -1.32 99.62
N LYS A 8 -9.24 -0.55 98.65
CA LYS A 8 -10.17 0.56 98.92
C LYS A 8 -11.42 0.12 99.70
N ILE A 9 -12.02 -1.02 99.33
CA ILE A 9 -13.19 -1.57 100.03
C ILE A 9 -12.87 -1.99 101.48
N ARG A 10 -11.64 -2.44 101.76
CA ARG A 10 -11.19 -2.81 103.12
C ARG A 10 -10.89 -1.59 104.00
N GLU A 11 -10.64 -0.44 103.38
CA GLU A 11 -10.35 0.83 104.06
C GLU A 11 -11.61 1.58 104.49
N GLU A 12 -12.75 1.35 103.82
CA GLU A 12 -14.03 2.06 104.08
C GLU A 12 -15.07 1.25 104.87
N THR A 13 -14.77 0.00 105.26
CA THR A 13 -15.72 -0.88 105.98
C THR A 13 -15.23 -1.41 107.34
N GLY A 14 -14.18 -0.78 107.91
CA GLY A 14 -13.76 -1.00 109.30
C GLY A 14 -12.51 -0.16 109.65
N SER A 15 -12.35 0.37 110.86
CA SER A 15 -13.12 0.11 112.09
C SER A 15 -13.08 1.30 113.06
N ASP A 16 -14.24 1.77 113.54
CA ASP A 16 -14.34 2.48 114.82
C ASP A 16 -15.80 2.54 115.33
N PHE A 17 -16.32 1.41 115.85
CA PHE A 17 -17.65 1.36 116.48
C PHE A 17 -17.65 0.54 117.80
N SER A 18 -16.69 0.82 118.68
CA SER A 18 -16.53 0.12 119.97
C SER A 18 -16.63 1.04 121.20
N LYS A 19 -17.12 2.29 121.05
CA LYS A 19 -17.09 3.32 122.12
C LYS A 19 -18.34 4.20 122.27
N LEU A 20 -19.56 3.76 121.88
CA LEU A 20 -20.78 4.53 122.20
C LEU A 20 -22.08 3.72 122.43
N THR A 21 -22.01 2.58 123.14
CA THR A 21 -23.23 1.85 123.58
C THR A 21 -23.17 1.49 125.07
N ALA A 22 -23.12 2.50 125.95
CA ALA A 22 -22.97 2.30 127.40
C ALA A 22 -23.67 3.35 128.28
N LYS A 23 -24.79 3.95 127.82
CA LYS A 23 -25.72 4.72 128.66
C LYS A 23 -27.07 4.95 127.95
N ILE A 24 -28.11 5.25 128.73
CA ILE A 24 -29.48 5.56 128.30
C ILE A 24 -30.24 4.37 127.66
N THR A 25 -30.60 3.40 128.50
CA THR A 25 -31.93 2.76 128.41
C THR A 25 -32.54 2.74 129.81
N SER A 26 -33.88 2.77 129.87
CA SER A 26 -34.71 2.74 131.09
C SER A 26 -34.52 3.90 132.10
N THR A 27 -35.37 4.90 131.99
CA THR A 27 -35.81 5.73 133.11
C THR A 27 -37.29 6.06 132.89
N THR A 28 -38.07 6.20 133.97
CA THR A 28 -39.49 6.58 133.98
C THR A 28 -40.49 5.48 133.58
N VAL A 29 -40.86 4.67 134.57
CA VAL A 29 -42.30 4.42 134.84
C VAL A 29 -42.62 5.15 136.15
N GLN A 30 -43.83 5.71 136.26
CA GLN A 30 -44.24 6.64 137.32
C GLN A 30 -45.04 5.95 138.44
N LYS A 31 -45.45 6.74 139.46
CA LYS A 31 -46.15 6.39 140.71
C LYS A 31 -45.22 5.73 141.74
N ILE A 32 -45.05 6.22 142.96
CA ILE A 32 -45.87 7.14 143.80
C ILE A 32 -47.29 6.59 144.05
N ASP A 33 -47.41 5.86 145.15
CA ASP A 33 -48.69 5.64 145.83
C ASP A 33 -48.57 6.08 147.31
N ASN A 34 -49.71 6.25 147.98
CA ASN A 34 -49.83 7.28 149.01
C ASN A 34 -49.23 6.98 150.40
N LEU A 35 -48.88 8.09 151.08
CA LEU A 35 -48.62 8.15 152.52
C LEU A 35 -49.82 7.58 153.32
N ARG A 36 -49.56 6.58 154.17
CA ARG A 36 -50.48 6.21 155.26
C ARG A 36 -49.80 6.44 156.62
N GLY A 37 -50.04 7.61 157.20
CA GLY A 37 -49.66 7.87 158.58
C GLY A 37 -50.40 6.95 159.57
N LYS A 38 -49.67 6.37 160.52
CA LYS A 38 -50.17 6.05 161.85
C LYS A 38 -49.15 6.55 162.88
N SER A 39 -49.67 7.05 163.98
CA SER A 39 -48.97 7.97 164.90
C SER A 39 -48.65 7.35 166.25
N HIS A 40 -47.79 8.05 167.00
CA HIS A 40 -47.32 7.73 168.36
C HIS A 40 -46.33 6.56 168.39
N GLN A 41 -45.28 6.57 169.23
CA GLN A 41 -45.08 7.33 170.46
C GLN A 41 -43.82 8.22 170.43
N GLY A 42 -43.77 9.23 171.30
CA GLY A 42 -42.57 10.05 171.54
C GLY A 42 -41.96 9.76 172.90
N SER A 43 -40.65 9.98 173.03
CA SER A 43 -39.89 9.70 174.27
C SER A 43 -39.04 10.91 174.68
N SER A 44 -39.38 11.55 175.80
CA SER A 44 -38.47 12.45 176.52
C SER A 44 -38.88 12.63 177.99
N SER A 45 -38.31 11.78 178.84
CA SER A 45 -37.72 12.15 180.14
C SER A 45 -38.42 13.20 181.05
N SER A 46 -38.90 12.68 182.18
CA SER A 46 -38.39 13.02 183.52
C SER A 46 -39.01 14.14 184.39
N LEU A 47 -39.59 13.65 185.50
CA LEU A 47 -39.43 14.11 186.90
C LEU A 47 -40.29 15.28 187.46
N ASN A 48 -41.07 14.88 188.48
CA ASN A 48 -41.26 15.56 189.78
C ASN A 48 -42.13 16.84 189.84
N SER A 49 -42.94 17.08 190.90
CA SER A 49 -43.32 16.25 192.08
C SER A 49 -44.47 16.90 192.88
N ILE A 50 -45.06 16.17 193.85
CA ILE A 50 -45.76 16.69 195.07
C ILE A 50 -47.15 17.34 194.79
N VAL A 51 -48.24 17.06 195.53
CA VAL A 51 -48.50 16.10 196.63
C VAL A 51 -49.99 15.69 196.69
N SER A 52 -50.29 14.65 197.47
CA SER A 52 -51.61 14.06 197.72
C SER A 52 -52.65 14.96 198.41
N SER A 53 -53.93 14.59 198.28
CA SER A 53 -54.92 14.73 199.36
C SER A 53 -56.05 13.69 199.24
N ASP A 54 -56.08 12.72 200.15
CA ASP A 54 -57.23 11.85 200.48
C ASP A 54 -57.09 11.42 201.96
N GLY A 55 -58.21 11.07 202.61
CA GLY A 55 -58.27 10.60 204.00
C GLY A 55 -58.46 11.69 205.07
N PHE A 56 -59.65 11.72 205.68
CA PHE A 56 -60.05 12.64 206.76
C PHE A 56 -60.12 11.92 208.12
N ARG A 57 -59.64 12.57 209.20
CA ARG A 57 -60.03 12.50 210.64
C ARG A 57 -58.93 13.17 211.49
N GLU A 58 -59.18 13.88 212.59
CA GLU A 58 -60.41 14.14 213.37
C GLU A 58 -60.30 15.53 214.07
N ASP A 59 -61.46 16.18 214.34
CA ASP A 59 -61.76 17.43 215.08
C ASP A 59 -60.67 18.47 215.49
N GLY A 60 -60.93 19.76 215.17
CA GLY A 60 -60.26 20.95 215.75
C GLY A 60 -60.42 22.24 214.92
N PRO A 61 -60.96 23.37 215.45
CA PRO A 61 -61.37 24.53 214.62
C PRO A 61 -60.37 25.73 214.59
N ILE A 62 -60.11 26.30 213.40
CA ILE A 62 -59.40 27.59 213.17
C ILE A 62 -60.05 28.36 211.97
N GLU A 63 -59.90 29.69 211.93
CA GLU A 63 -60.64 30.70 211.13
C GLU A 63 -60.38 30.78 209.59
N PRO A 64 -61.28 31.41 208.79
CA PRO A 64 -61.31 31.27 207.31
C PRO A 64 -60.48 32.24 206.44
N GLU A 65 -59.88 33.31 207.00
CA GLU A 65 -59.42 34.47 206.20
C GLU A 65 -58.24 34.16 205.24
N GLU A 66 -57.32 33.27 205.60
CA GLU A 66 -56.11 33.01 204.79
C GLU A 66 -56.38 32.27 203.48
N PHE A 67 -57.39 31.40 203.44
CA PHE A 67 -57.71 30.57 202.27
C PHE A 67 -57.94 31.41 201.00
N ARG A 68 -58.68 32.52 201.13
CA ARG A 68 -59.00 33.44 200.02
C ARG A 68 -57.74 33.96 199.33
N ARG A 69 -56.70 34.31 200.09
CA ARG A 69 -55.45 34.87 199.55
C ARG A 69 -54.61 33.84 198.80
N ARG A 70 -54.74 32.54 199.14
CA ARG A 70 -54.01 31.46 198.48
C ARG A 70 -54.66 31.02 197.17
N ILE A 71 -56.00 30.99 197.12
CA ILE A 71 -56.78 30.76 195.89
C ILE A 71 -56.44 31.82 194.82
N ALA A 72 -56.57 33.10 195.13
CA ALA A 72 -56.34 34.19 194.16
C ALA A 72 -54.93 34.18 193.53
N LYS A 73 -53.89 33.79 194.27
CA LYS A 73 -52.53 33.66 193.73
C LYS A 73 -52.37 32.46 192.79
N ILE A 74 -53.07 31.36 193.08
CA ILE A 74 -53.11 30.17 192.22
C ILE A 74 -53.88 30.48 190.93
N GLU A 75 -55.02 31.17 191.02
CA GLU A 75 -55.82 31.62 189.87
C GLU A 75 -55.01 32.56 188.95
N LEU A 76 -54.26 33.51 189.51
CA LEU A 76 -53.39 34.41 188.74
C LEU A 76 -52.24 33.65 188.05
N GLU A 77 -51.63 32.65 188.71
CA GLU A 77 -50.61 31.81 188.08
C GLU A 77 -51.19 30.89 186.99
N PHE A 78 -52.37 30.32 187.19
CA PHE A 78 -53.06 29.56 186.14
C PHE A 78 -53.43 30.45 184.95
N SER A 79 -53.92 31.68 185.20
CA SER A 79 -54.23 32.65 184.15
C SER A 79 -52.98 32.99 183.33
N ARG A 80 -51.85 33.31 183.97
CA ARG A 80 -50.58 33.58 183.27
C ARG A 80 -50.02 32.35 182.54
N LYS A 81 -50.23 31.13 183.06
CA LYS A 81 -49.86 29.87 182.38
C LYS A 81 -50.77 29.58 181.18
N LEU A 82 -52.05 29.93 181.26
CA LEU A 82 -53.01 29.83 180.16
C LEU A 82 -52.66 30.82 179.05
N GLU A 83 -52.43 32.08 179.40
CA GLU A 83 -52.02 33.17 178.50
C GLU A 83 -50.67 32.87 177.82
N GLN A 84 -49.67 32.39 178.57
CA GLN A 84 -48.41 31.91 177.97
C GLN A 84 -48.66 30.73 177.02
N LYS A 85 -49.52 29.78 177.37
CA LYS A 85 -49.85 28.66 176.47
C LYS A 85 -50.62 29.11 175.24
N GLU A 86 -51.47 30.12 175.35
CA GLU A 86 -52.15 30.73 174.23
C GLU A 86 -51.15 31.43 173.30
N HIS A 87 -50.18 32.17 173.84
CA HIS A 87 -49.08 32.76 173.07
C HIS A 87 -48.22 31.69 172.38
N ASP A 88 -47.84 30.61 173.10
CA ASP A 88 -47.12 29.46 172.54
C ASP A 88 -47.90 28.84 171.36
N TRP A 89 -49.22 28.64 171.52
CA TRP A 89 -50.09 28.10 170.47
C TRP A 89 -50.24 29.06 169.30
N GLN A 90 -50.43 30.35 169.54
CA GLN A 90 -50.50 31.37 168.49
C GLN A 90 -49.20 31.44 167.69
N ASP A 91 -48.02 31.32 168.33
CA ASP A 91 -46.73 31.30 167.62
C ASP A 91 -46.50 30.00 166.85
N ILE A 92 -46.93 28.85 167.40
CA ILE A 92 -46.95 27.59 166.66
C ILE A 92 -47.84 27.70 165.42
N VAL A 93 -49.02 28.33 165.52
CA VAL A 93 -49.91 28.57 164.37
C VAL A 93 -49.24 29.51 163.35
N LYS A 94 -48.72 30.67 163.76
CA LYS A 94 -47.99 31.62 162.88
C LYS A 94 -46.84 30.94 162.13
N GLU A 95 -46.03 30.12 162.79
CA GLU A 95 -44.92 29.39 162.16
C GLU A 95 -45.39 28.22 161.28
N LYS A 96 -46.52 27.57 161.59
CA LYS A 96 -47.14 26.57 160.72
C LYS A 96 -47.71 27.20 159.46
N ASP A 97 -48.40 28.33 159.58
CA ASP A 97 -48.93 29.10 158.44
C ASP A 97 -47.80 29.67 157.58
N ARG A 98 -46.72 30.16 158.19
CA ARG A 98 -45.52 30.60 157.47
C ARG A 98 -44.85 29.46 156.69
N ARG A 99 -44.80 28.24 157.25
CA ARG A 99 -44.34 27.04 156.54
C ARG A 99 -45.30 26.63 155.42
N LEU A 100 -46.61 26.69 155.64
CA LEU A 100 -47.61 26.41 154.62
C LEU A 100 -47.47 27.38 153.43
N GLN A 101 -47.36 28.68 153.71
CA GLN A 101 -47.15 29.72 152.69
C GLN A 101 -45.82 29.54 151.94
N ASN A 102 -44.78 29.01 152.59
CA ASN A 102 -43.53 28.67 151.90
C ASN A 102 -43.67 27.44 151.01
N PHE A 103 -44.31 26.36 151.49
CA PHE A 103 -44.60 25.19 150.66
C PHE A 103 -45.51 25.53 149.47
N ASP A 104 -46.46 26.46 149.62
CA ASP A 104 -47.28 26.93 148.50
C ASP A 104 -46.46 27.72 147.46
N LYS A 105 -45.50 28.56 147.89
CA LYS A 105 -44.56 29.23 146.97
C LYS A 105 -43.66 28.21 146.26
N GLU A 106 -43.04 27.28 147.00
CA GLU A 106 -42.19 26.21 146.44
C GLU A 106 -42.97 25.36 145.42
N LYS A 107 -44.23 25.03 145.72
CA LYS A 107 -45.16 24.32 144.83
C LYS A 107 -45.48 25.14 143.57
N ASP A 108 -45.78 26.43 143.70
CA ASP A 108 -46.07 27.31 142.56
C ASP A 108 -44.82 27.58 141.70
N GLU A 109 -43.64 27.66 142.30
CA GLU A 109 -42.34 27.72 141.62
C GLU A 109 -42.03 26.41 140.89
N ALA A 110 -42.28 25.25 141.51
CA ALA A 110 -42.16 23.96 140.86
C ALA A 110 -43.13 23.82 139.68
N TYR A 111 -44.38 24.29 139.79
CA TYR A 111 -45.32 24.32 138.68
C TYR A 111 -44.84 25.23 137.53
N LYS A 112 -44.28 26.41 137.83
CA LYS A 112 -43.66 27.29 136.82
C LYS A 112 -42.46 26.60 136.15
N GLN A 113 -41.57 25.98 136.91
CA GLN A 113 -40.44 25.21 136.36
C GLN A 113 -40.91 24.06 135.46
N ILE A 114 -41.93 23.29 135.88
CA ILE A 114 -42.52 22.22 135.06
C ILE A 114 -43.17 22.77 133.79
N SER A 115 -43.81 23.94 133.83
CA SER A 115 -44.36 24.60 132.65
C SER A 115 -43.24 25.00 131.66
N ASN A 116 -42.22 25.69 132.15
CA ASN A 116 -41.08 26.14 131.35
C ASN A 116 -40.30 24.95 130.75
N LEU A 117 -40.14 23.85 131.50
CA LEU A 117 -39.50 22.62 131.01
C LEU A 117 -40.34 21.90 129.95
N LYS A 118 -41.68 21.90 130.06
CA LYS A 118 -42.57 21.37 129.01
C LYS A 118 -42.51 22.21 127.73
N GLU A 119 -42.47 23.53 127.87
CA GLU A 119 -42.31 24.45 126.74
C GLU A 119 -40.94 24.30 126.07
N ALA A 120 -39.86 24.23 126.86
CA ALA A 120 -38.51 23.97 126.36
C ALA A 120 -38.39 22.59 125.67
N LEU A 121 -39.03 21.55 126.21
CA LEU A 121 -39.09 20.23 125.57
C LEU A 121 -39.82 20.29 124.23
N ARG A 122 -41.02 20.91 124.18
CA ARG A 122 -41.77 21.09 122.94
C ARG A 122 -40.98 21.88 121.90
N ASN A 123 -40.33 22.97 122.30
CA ASN A 123 -39.49 23.76 121.41
C ASN A 123 -38.28 22.96 120.88
N ALA A 124 -37.71 22.06 121.68
CA ALA A 124 -36.65 21.14 121.24
C ALA A 124 -37.18 20.05 120.30
N GLU A 125 -38.40 19.56 120.50
CA GLU A 125 -39.09 18.62 119.59
C GLU A 125 -39.41 19.28 118.24
N ASP A 126 -39.98 20.50 118.25
CA ASP A 126 -40.26 21.29 117.05
C ASP A 126 -38.97 21.65 116.27
N LEU A 127 -37.86 21.92 116.97
CA LEU A 127 -36.54 22.14 116.35
C LEU A 127 -35.97 20.84 115.76
N LYS A 128 -36.07 19.71 116.48
CA LYS A 128 -35.65 18.40 115.98
C LYS A 128 -36.42 18.01 114.72
N GLN A 129 -37.73 18.26 114.69
CA GLN A 129 -38.58 18.00 113.54
C GLN A 129 -38.13 18.83 112.32
N LYS A 130 -37.89 20.13 112.49
CA LYS A 130 -37.37 21.00 111.42
C LYS A 130 -35.98 20.57 110.92
N ILE A 131 -35.13 20.04 111.78
CA ILE A 131 -33.81 19.48 111.37
C ILE A 131 -33.99 18.20 110.54
N LEU A 132 -34.94 17.34 110.89
CA LEU A 132 -35.26 16.15 110.09
C LEU A 132 -35.86 16.53 108.73
N GLU A 133 -36.83 17.45 108.69
CA GLU A 133 -37.41 17.97 107.46
C GLU A 133 -36.37 18.65 106.56
N HIS A 134 -35.48 19.47 107.13
CA HIS A 134 -34.38 20.06 106.36
C HIS A 134 -33.43 18.98 105.81
N LYS A 135 -33.16 17.91 106.58
CA LYS A 135 -32.34 16.80 106.09
C LYS A 135 -33.04 16.05 104.95
N GLU A 136 -34.30 15.64 105.11
CA GLU A 136 -35.04 14.93 104.07
C GLU A 136 -35.15 15.76 102.78
N ASN A 137 -35.37 17.08 102.89
CA ASN A 137 -35.35 17.98 101.74
C ASN A 137 -33.95 18.08 101.11
N SER A 138 -32.88 18.12 101.90
CA SER A 138 -31.49 18.11 101.41
C SER A 138 -31.16 16.82 100.67
N ASP A 139 -31.47 15.67 101.28
CA ASP A 139 -31.23 14.34 100.71
C ASP A 139 -32.04 14.17 99.40
N GLN A 140 -33.30 14.64 99.33
CA GLN A 140 -34.09 14.66 98.10
C GLN A 140 -33.45 15.52 97.00
N MET A 141 -32.90 16.68 97.35
CA MET A 141 -32.29 17.61 96.39
C MET A 141 -30.94 17.09 95.87
N GLU A 142 -30.13 16.47 96.72
CA GLU A 142 -28.89 15.78 96.29
C GLU A 142 -29.20 14.59 95.35
N ASN A 143 -30.26 13.83 95.63
CA ASN A 143 -30.72 12.77 94.72
C ASN A 143 -31.18 13.35 93.37
N PHE A 144 -31.93 14.45 93.36
CA PHE A 144 -32.35 15.11 92.11
C PHE A 144 -31.15 15.65 91.31
N GLN A 145 -30.19 16.32 91.97
CA GLN A 145 -28.94 16.74 91.35
C GLN A 145 -28.15 15.57 90.77
N THR A 146 -28.07 14.44 91.49
CA THR A 146 -27.35 13.24 91.04
C THR A 146 -27.99 12.62 89.80
N VAL A 147 -29.32 12.59 89.73
CA VAL A 147 -30.08 12.10 88.56
C VAL A 147 -29.90 13.01 87.35
N GLU A 148 -30.06 14.33 87.51
CA GLU A 148 -29.91 15.28 86.41
C GLU A 148 -28.45 15.41 85.96
N LEU A 149 -27.47 15.38 86.86
CA LEU A 149 -26.04 15.31 86.50
C LEU A 149 -25.72 14.03 85.71
N SER A 150 -26.31 12.89 86.08
CA SER A 150 -26.17 11.63 85.34
C SER A 150 -26.86 11.64 83.97
N LYS A 151 -27.90 12.46 83.80
CA LYS A 151 -28.60 12.70 82.52
C LYS A 151 -27.81 13.66 81.63
N VAL A 152 -27.30 14.77 82.15
CA VAL A 152 -26.37 15.68 81.47
C VAL A 152 -25.11 14.94 81.04
N LYS A 153 -24.48 14.14 81.91
CA LYS A 153 -23.29 13.34 81.58
C LYS A 153 -23.52 12.37 80.42
N ARG A 154 -24.70 11.72 80.36
CA ARG A 154 -25.08 10.86 79.22
C ARG A 154 -25.28 11.65 77.93
N LEU A 155 -25.93 12.83 78.01
CA LEU A 155 -26.13 13.70 76.85
C LEU A 155 -24.80 14.25 76.29
N VAL A 156 -23.85 14.63 77.16
CA VAL A 156 -22.51 15.08 76.74
C VAL A 156 -21.76 13.95 76.03
N LEU A 157 -21.66 12.76 76.64
CA LEU A 157 -20.97 11.61 76.03
C LEU A 157 -21.59 11.20 74.69
N GLU A 158 -22.91 11.28 74.54
CA GLU A 158 -23.59 11.01 73.27
C GLU A 158 -23.31 12.08 72.21
N LYS A 159 -23.18 13.35 72.60
CA LYS A 159 -22.78 14.42 71.69
C LYS A 159 -21.29 14.36 71.31
N ASP A 160 -20.42 13.95 72.22
CA ASP A 160 -19.01 13.65 71.90
C ASP A 160 -18.91 12.48 70.90
N ARG A 161 -19.74 11.44 71.07
CA ARG A 161 -19.86 10.32 70.11
C ARG A 161 -20.32 10.80 68.74
N GLU A 162 -21.42 11.55 68.67
CA GLU A 162 -21.93 12.15 67.43
C GLU A 162 -20.88 13.04 66.74
N LEU A 163 -20.14 13.85 67.50
CA LEU A 163 -19.11 14.75 66.97
C LEU A 163 -17.91 13.96 66.42
N SER A 164 -17.51 12.89 67.11
CA SER A 164 -16.47 11.97 66.63
C SER A 164 -16.85 11.31 65.30
N GLU A 165 -18.08 10.77 65.21
CA GLU A 165 -18.60 10.12 64.01
C GLU A 165 -18.73 11.11 62.84
N LYS A 166 -19.27 12.32 63.09
CA LYS A 166 -19.31 13.41 62.11
C LYS A 166 -17.90 13.84 61.67
N SER A 167 -16.91 13.84 62.56
CA SER A 167 -15.51 14.14 62.24
C SER A 167 -14.87 13.06 61.35
N THR A 168 -15.15 11.77 61.60
CA THR A 168 -14.66 10.68 60.74
C THR A 168 -15.31 10.69 59.36
N ALA A 169 -16.64 10.85 59.29
CA ALA A 169 -17.36 10.95 58.01
C ALA A 169 -16.91 12.18 57.19
N LEU A 170 -16.70 13.33 57.83
CA LEU A 170 -16.18 14.53 57.16
C LEU A 170 -14.77 14.32 56.58
N LYS A 171 -13.89 13.62 57.30
CA LYS A 171 -12.55 13.25 56.80
C LYS A 171 -12.64 12.30 55.60
N GLU A 172 -13.54 11.32 55.64
CA GLU A 172 -13.73 10.41 54.51
C GLU A 172 -14.25 11.15 53.27
N VAL A 173 -15.33 11.93 53.40
CA VAL A 173 -15.90 12.73 52.29
C VAL A 173 -14.86 13.72 51.73
N THR A 174 -14.05 14.35 52.59
CA THR A 174 -12.95 15.22 52.15
C THR A 174 -11.90 14.43 51.35
N GLY A 175 -11.52 13.23 51.80
CA GLY A 175 -10.61 12.35 51.07
C GLY A 175 -11.19 11.81 49.74
N GLN A 176 -12.50 11.59 49.65
CA GLN A 176 -13.18 11.25 48.40
C GLN A 176 -13.21 12.45 47.44
N LEU A 177 -13.51 13.65 47.92
CA LEU A 177 -13.47 14.88 47.13
C LEU A 177 -12.08 15.17 46.57
N GLU A 178 -11.01 14.94 47.33
CA GLU A 178 -9.65 15.18 46.85
C GLU A 178 -9.20 14.15 45.81
N LYS A 179 -9.64 12.88 45.92
CA LYS A 179 -9.48 11.88 44.85
C LYS A 179 -10.20 12.30 43.57
N LEU A 180 -11.44 12.78 43.68
CA LEU A 180 -12.21 13.27 42.53
C LEU A 180 -11.58 14.52 41.89
N ARG A 181 -11.03 15.44 42.69
CA ARG A 181 -10.26 16.60 42.19
C ARG A 181 -9.01 16.17 41.42
N ALA A 182 -8.24 15.22 41.97
CA ALA A 182 -7.07 14.67 41.29
C ALA A 182 -7.45 13.99 39.97
N GLU A 183 -8.55 13.24 39.94
CA GLU A 183 -9.05 12.58 38.73
C GLU A 183 -9.57 13.58 37.68
N ILE A 184 -10.29 14.63 38.09
CA ILE A 184 -10.67 15.74 37.18
C ILE A 184 -9.42 16.44 36.61
N GLY A 185 -8.38 16.64 37.43
CA GLY A 185 -7.09 17.17 36.98
C GLY A 185 -6.36 16.24 36.00
N ARG A 186 -6.47 14.92 36.19
CA ARG A 186 -5.93 13.90 35.28
C ARG A 186 -6.67 13.89 33.94
N LEU A 187 -8.01 13.93 33.98
CA LEU A 187 -8.87 13.93 32.80
C LEU A 187 -8.69 15.20 31.96
N ARG A 188 -8.60 16.38 32.57
CA ARG A 188 -8.33 17.64 31.85
C ARG A 188 -7.01 17.63 31.06
N ARG A 189 -5.95 17.04 31.62
CA ARG A 189 -4.68 16.86 30.88
C ARG A 189 -4.82 15.88 29.72
N GLN A 190 -5.67 14.86 29.85
CA GLN A 190 -5.96 13.98 28.72
C GLN A 190 -6.78 14.69 27.64
N GLU A 191 -7.78 15.48 28.02
CA GLU A 191 -8.58 16.34 27.13
C GLU A 191 -7.69 17.33 26.35
N GLU A 192 -6.74 17.98 27.03
CA GLU A 192 -5.71 18.86 26.45
C GLU A 192 -4.86 18.10 25.41
N THR A 193 -4.24 16.97 25.78
CA THR A 193 -3.43 16.18 24.81
C THR A 193 -4.25 15.60 23.66
N LEU A 194 -5.55 15.32 23.86
CA LEU A 194 -6.45 14.88 22.79
C LEU A 194 -6.81 16.04 21.86
N SER A 195 -6.94 17.26 22.37
CA SER A 195 -7.10 18.47 21.55
C SER A 195 -5.87 18.72 20.68
N ASP A 196 -4.67 18.64 21.24
CA ASP A 196 -3.41 18.78 20.50
C ASP A 196 -3.31 17.75 19.37
N VAL A 197 -3.56 16.47 19.68
CA VAL A 197 -3.57 15.39 18.68
C VAL A 197 -4.67 15.61 17.63
N GLN A 198 -5.84 16.14 18.01
CA GLN A 198 -6.91 16.44 17.07
C GLN A 198 -6.52 17.58 16.12
N ASP A 199 -5.86 18.63 16.61
CA ASP A 199 -5.42 19.76 15.78
C ASP A 199 -4.23 19.39 14.88
N ILE A 200 -3.26 18.61 15.37
CA ILE A 200 -2.22 17.98 14.53
C ILE A 200 -2.89 17.19 13.40
N SER A 201 -3.82 16.29 13.74
CA SER A 201 -4.56 15.47 12.75
C SER A 201 -5.32 16.33 11.73
N LYS A 202 -5.96 17.43 12.15
CA LYS A 202 -6.61 18.39 11.23
C LYS A 202 -5.60 19.02 10.26
N THR A 203 -4.40 19.38 10.73
CA THR A 203 -3.36 19.96 9.86
C THR A 203 -2.79 18.94 8.88
N GLU A 204 -2.54 17.70 9.33
CA GLU A 204 -2.08 16.60 8.46
C GLU A 204 -3.11 16.30 7.37
N ILE A 205 -4.39 16.16 7.73
CA ILE A 205 -5.49 15.96 6.77
C ILE A 205 -5.55 17.12 5.76
N LYS A 206 -5.32 18.37 6.18
CA LYS A 206 -5.30 19.54 5.29
C LYS A 206 -4.10 19.52 4.33
N VAL A 207 -2.93 19.08 4.78
CA VAL A 207 -1.74 18.90 3.93
C VAL A 207 -1.95 17.75 2.94
N VAL A 208 -2.46 16.60 3.38
CA VAL A 208 -2.76 15.45 2.52
C VAL A 208 -3.79 15.80 1.45
N LYS A 209 -4.87 16.52 1.81
CA LYS A 209 -5.85 17.01 0.82
C LYS A 209 -5.23 17.92 -0.23
N LYS A 210 -4.45 18.93 0.18
CA LYS A 210 -3.77 19.82 -0.77
C LYS A 210 -2.78 19.06 -1.67
N ASN A 211 -2.10 18.06 -1.14
CA ASN A 211 -1.19 17.23 -1.93
C ASN A 211 -1.96 16.33 -2.93
N LEU A 212 -3.13 15.83 -2.56
CA LEU A 212 -4.02 15.11 -3.46
C LEU A 212 -4.54 16.02 -4.58
N GLU A 213 -5.08 17.20 -4.24
CA GLU A 213 -5.55 18.23 -5.19
C GLU A 213 -4.44 18.63 -6.20
N ASN A 214 -3.20 18.76 -5.73
CA ASN A 214 -2.04 19.00 -6.61
C ASN A 214 -1.77 17.82 -7.54
N VAL A 215 -1.76 16.58 -7.03
CA VAL A 215 -1.47 15.37 -7.83
C VAL A 215 -2.58 15.10 -8.86
N GLU A 216 -3.84 15.34 -8.49
CA GLU A 216 -4.99 15.28 -9.42
C GLU A 216 -4.83 16.33 -10.54
N SER A 217 -4.36 17.54 -10.23
CA SER A 217 -4.09 18.58 -11.25
C SER A 217 -2.87 18.27 -12.15
N GLU A 218 -1.83 17.59 -11.65
CA GLU A 218 -0.72 17.13 -12.51
C GLU A 218 -1.11 15.90 -13.36
N LEU A 219 -2.00 15.04 -12.84
CA LEU A 219 -2.56 13.92 -13.60
C LEU A 219 -3.42 14.42 -14.76
N ASP A 220 -4.36 15.33 -14.51
CA ASP A 220 -5.22 15.97 -15.52
C ASP A 220 -4.39 16.58 -16.67
N LYS A 221 -3.33 17.35 -16.36
CA LYS A 221 -2.38 17.87 -17.36
C LYS A 221 -1.70 16.75 -18.16
N SER A 222 -1.31 15.66 -17.50
CA SER A 222 -0.63 14.54 -18.16
C SER A 222 -1.57 13.73 -19.04
N GLU A 223 -2.84 13.57 -18.66
CA GLU A 223 -3.87 12.96 -19.53
C GLU A 223 -4.15 13.86 -20.75
N ASP A 224 -4.22 15.18 -20.55
CA ASP A 224 -4.42 16.17 -21.61
C ASP A 224 -3.22 16.27 -22.56
N GLU A 225 -1.98 16.10 -22.08
CA GLU A 225 -0.77 15.93 -22.91
C GLU A 225 -0.75 14.59 -23.66
N ASN A 226 -1.11 13.48 -23.00
CA ASN A 226 -1.23 12.18 -23.67
C ASN A 226 -2.31 12.20 -24.77
N GLY A 227 -3.42 12.91 -24.56
CA GLY A 227 -4.45 13.14 -25.58
C GLY A 227 -3.90 13.87 -26.82
N LYS A 228 -3.14 14.96 -26.61
CA LYS A 228 -2.49 15.73 -27.70
C LYS A 228 -1.46 14.88 -28.45
N LEU A 229 -0.62 14.14 -27.72
CA LEU A 229 0.37 13.23 -28.32
C LEU A 229 -0.31 12.09 -29.11
N LYS A 230 -1.41 11.53 -28.60
CA LYS A 230 -2.18 10.49 -29.29
C LYS A 230 -2.78 10.99 -30.59
N ILE A 231 -3.37 12.19 -30.60
CA ILE A 231 -3.88 12.85 -31.82
C ILE A 231 -2.75 13.10 -32.82
N SER A 232 -1.57 13.56 -32.35
CA SER A 232 -0.40 13.77 -33.20
C SER A 232 0.07 12.47 -33.86
N VAL A 233 0.25 11.40 -33.07
CA VAL A 233 0.67 10.07 -33.55
C VAL A 233 -0.33 9.50 -34.55
N ASP A 234 -1.64 9.61 -34.30
CA ASP A 234 -2.65 9.11 -35.25
C ASP A 234 -2.65 9.92 -36.56
N SER A 235 -2.40 11.23 -36.51
CA SER A 235 -2.25 12.06 -37.70
C SER A 235 -0.99 11.69 -38.51
N GLU A 236 0.14 11.43 -37.85
CA GLU A 236 1.36 10.92 -38.49
C GLU A 236 1.15 9.50 -39.05
N HIS A 237 0.32 8.68 -38.40
CA HIS A 237 0.01 7.34 -38.90
C HIS A 237 -0.86 7.37 -40.15
N MET A 238 -1.76 8.37 -40.27
CA MET A 238 -2.53 8.62 -41.50
C MET A 238 -1.64 9.16 -42.63
N THR A 239 -0.76 10.12 -42.37
CA THR A 239 0.15 10.64 -43.40
C THR A 239 1.15 9.57 -43.87
N ASN A 240 1.70 8.76 -42.96
CA ASN A 240 2.51 7.58 -43.32
C ASN A 240 1.73 6.56 -44.16
N SER A 241 0.45 6.32 -43.86
CA SER A 241 -0.40 5.43 -44.65
C SER A 241 -0.58 5.96 -46.08
N SER A 242 -0.89 7.26 -46.22
CA SER A 242 -1.01 7.91 -47.52
C SER A 242 0.31 7.90 -48.31
N LEU A 243 1.44 8.18 -47.66
CA LEU A 243 2.77 8.14 -48.29
C LEU A 243 3.12 6.72 -48.77
N ARG A 244 2.79 5.69 -48.00
CA ARG A 244 2.98 4.28 -48.41
C ARG A 244 2.14 3.93 -49.65
N GLN A 245 0.89 4.38 -49.73
CA GLN A 245 0.06 4.19 -50.93
C GLN A 245 0.66 4.90 -52.16
N VAL A 246 1.18 6.12 -52.00
CA VAL A 246 1.86 6.84 -53.08
C VAL A 246 3.15 6.14 -53.52
N ILE A 247 3.96 5.64 -52.57
CA ILE A 247 5.16 4.85 -52.87
C ILE A 247 4.79 3.60 -53.68
N THR A 248 3.84 2.78 -53.21
CA THR A 248 3.42 1.57 -53.94
C THR A 248 2.84 1.88 -55.32
N LYS A 249 2.16 3.03 -55.50
CA LYS A 249 1.74 3.49 -56.83
C LYS A 249 2.94 3.83 -57.72
N LEU A 250 3.90 4.61 -57.23
CA LEU A 250 5.10 4.99 -57.99
C LEU A 250 6.00 3.78 -58.30
N GLU A 251 6.10 2.80 -57.39
CA GLU A 251 6.81 1.53 -57.62
C GLU A 251 6.17 0.73 -58.75
N LYS A 252 4.82 0.71 -58.82
CA LYS A 252 4.08 0.09 -59.93
C LYS A 252 4.34 0.84 -61.24
N GLU A 253 4.15 2.16 -61.27
CA GLU A 253 4.35 2.99 -62.48
C GLU A 253 5.80 2.88 -63.00
N LEU A 254 6.79 2.84 -62.10
CA LEU A 254 8.19 2.60 -62.45
C LEU A 254 8.46 1.19 -62.99
N SER A 255 7.69 0.18 -62.57
CA SER A 255 7.79 -1.19 -63.09
C SER A 255 7.18 -1.32 -64.48
N GLU A 256 6.01 -0.70 -64.68
CA GLU A 256 5.33 -0.61 -65.98
C GLU A 256 6.21 0.16 -66.99
N GLU A 257 6.82 1.27 -66.60
CA GLU A 257 7.71 2.02 -67.49
C GLU A 257 9.04 1.31 -67.79
N LYS A 258 9.58 0.54 -66.84
CA LYS A 258 10.72 -0.37 -67.12
C LYS A 258 10.34 -1.45 -68.15
N ALA A 259 9.11 -1.97 -68.08
CA ALA A 259 8.61 -2.95 -69.05
C ALA A 259 8.41 -2.32 -70.45
N ASN A 260 7.84 -1.10 -70.50
CA ASN A 260 7.71 -0.31 -71.72
C ASN A 260 9.08 -0.04 -72.37
N SER A 261 10.02 0.48 -71.59
CA SER A 261 11.39 0.79 -72.02
C SER A 261 12.11 -0.44 -72.58
N LEU A 262 12.01 -1.59 -71.91
CA LEU A 262 12.54 -2.87 -72.41
C LEU A 262 11.85 -3.33 -73.72
N ASN A 263 10.55 -3.09 -73.89
CA ASN A 263 9.82 -3.44 -75.11
C ASN A 263 10.20 -2.51 -76.28
N VAL A 264 10.36 -1.22 -76.02
CA VAL A 264 10.90 -0.23 -76.98
C VAL A 264 12.32 -0.61 -77.38
N GLN A 265 13.19 -0.98 -76.42
CA GLN A 265 14.55 -1.43 -76.70
C GLN A 265 14.58 -2.70 -77.57
N LYS A 266 13.76 -3.72 -77.25
CA LYS A 266 13.61 -4.93 -78.09
C LYS A 266 13.16 -4.58 -79.51
N THR A 267 12.19 -3.68 -79.64
CA THR A 267 11.65 -3.22 -80.93
C THR A 267 12.71 -2.46 -81.73
N LEU A 268 13.46 -1.56 -81.09
CA LEU A 268 14.57 -0.82 -81.71
C LEU A 268 15.68 -1.78 -82.17
N THR A 269 16.04 -2.78 -81.38
CA THR A 269 17.03 -3.79 -81.77
C THR A 269 16.56 -4.61 -82.97
N ARG A 270 15.28 -5.01 -83.02
CA ARG A 270 14.67 -5.70 -84.17
C ARG A 270 14.67 -4.83 -85.43
N VAL A 271 14.22 -3.58 -85.35
CA VAL A 271 14.22 -2.64 -86.48
C VAL A 271 15.65 -2.34 -86.95
N THR A 272 16.63 -2.32 -86.04
CA THR A 272 18.05 -2.15 -86.38
C THR A 272 18.63 -3.37 -87.08
N SER A 273 18.32 -4.59 -86.65
CA SER A 273 18.77 -5.80 -87.36
C SER A 273 18.09 -5.94 -88.72
N GLU A 274 16.78 -5.67 -88.82
CA GLU A 274 16.04 -5.63 -90.09
C GLU A 274 16.61 -4.60 -91.06
N LYS A 275 16.92 -3.38 -90.57
CA LYS A 275 17.62 -2.34 -91.35
C LYS A 275 18.99 -2.83 -91.83
N ASN A 276 19.78 -3.48 -90.98
CA ASN A 276 21.10 -3.97 -91.35
C ASN A 276 21.02 -5.11 -92.38
N THR A 277 20.05 -6.03 -92.26
CA THR A 277 19.78 -7.05 -93.29
C THR A 277 19.31 -6.42 -94.60
N ALA A 278 18.48 -5.38 -94.56
CA ALA A 278 18.06 -4.64 -95.74
C ALA A 278 19.23 -3.89 -96.42
N LEU A 279 20.14 -3.30 -95.64
CA LEU A 279 21.36 -2.68 -96.15
C LEU A 279 22.31 -3.70 -96.79
N LEU A 280 22.50 -4.87 -96.17
CA LEU A 280 23.30 -5.95 -96.76
C LEU A 280 22.71 -6.45 -98.08
N ARG A 281 21.39 -6.68 -98.15
CA ARG A 281 20.71 -7.02 -99.42
C ARG A 281 20.82 -5.90 -100.46
N ASN A 282 20.76 -4.64 -100.06
CA ASN A 282 20.89 -3.51 -100.99
C ASN A 282 22.33 -3.43 -101.55
N ALA A 283 23.35 -3.67 -100.72
CA ALA A 283 24.73 -3.80 -101.17
C ALA A 283 24.93 -5.00 -102.11
N GLU A 284 24.36 -6.16 -101.79
CA GLU A 284 24.38 -7.37 -102.62
C GLU A 284 23.71 -7.13 -103.99
N ILE A 285 22.50 -6.55 -104.01
CA ILE A 285 21.78 -6.17 -105.23
C ILE A 285 22.59 -5.14 -106.03
N SER A 286 23.21 -4.15 -105.38
CA SER A 286 24.07 -3.17 -106.04
C SER A 286 25.30 -3.81 -106.69
N GLN A 287 25.92 -4.79 -106.02
CA GLN A 287 27.04 -5.57 -106.56
C GLN A 287 26.61 -6.44 -107.74
N GLN A 288 25.49 -7.16 -107.63
CA GLN A 288 24.89 -7.92 -108.74
C GLN A 288 24.55 -7.01 -109.93
N MET A 289 24.02 -5.81 -109.69
CA MET A 289 23.69 -4.85 -110.74
C MET A 289 24.93 -4.33 -111.48
N GLU A 290 26.05 -4.04 -110.79
CA GLU A 290 27.27 -3.61 -111.48
C GLU A 290 27.97 -4.77 -112.21
N LEU A 291 27.89 -6.01 -111.70
CA LEU A 291 28.32 -7.21 -112.44
C LEU A 291 27.50 -7.39 -113.73
N VAL A 292 26.17 -7.29 -113.65
CA VAL A 292 25.30 -7.34 -114.83
C VAL A 292 25.58 -6.20 -115.80
N LYS A 293 25.87 -4.97 -115.33
CA LYS A 293 26.35 -3.89 -116.22
C LYS A 293 27.71 -4.20 -116.85
N GLN A 294 28.62 -4.86 -116.14
CA GLN A 294 29.92 -5.23 -116.69
C GLN A 294 29.79 -6.28 -117.80
N ASP A 295 28.96 -7.30 -117.60
CA ASP A 295 28.63 -8.27 -118.66
C ASP A 295 27.85 -7.64 -119.81
N MET A 296 26.92 -6.71 -119.53
CA MET A 296 26.22 -5.95 -120.59
C MET A 296 27.20 -5.13 -121.43
N ARG A 297 28.13 -4.38 -120.81
CA ARG A 297 29.21 -3.66 -121.51
C ARG A 297 30.12 -4.60 -122.31
N ARG A 298 30.34 -5.83 -121.83
CA ARG A 298 31.11 -6.85 -122.54
C ARG A 298 30.34 -7.36 -123.77
N GLN A 299 29.05 -7.68 -123.62
CA GLN A 299 28.17 -8.09 -124.71
C GLN A 299 27.98 -6.97 -125.74
N GLU A 300 27.84 -5.71 -125.33
CA GLU A 300 27.82 -4.54 -126.22
C GLU A 300 29.11 -4.45 -127.05
N LYS A 301 30.28 -4.71 -126.45
CA LYS A 301 31.55 -4.74 -127.17
C LYS A 301 31.63 -5.93 -128.14
N GLU A 302 31.28 -7.13 -127.69
CA GLU A 302 31.26 -8.34 -128.53
C GLU A 302 30.29 -8.19 -129.71
N MET A 303 29.10 -7.64 -129.47
CA MET A 303 28.11 -7.30 -130.50
C MET A 303 28.63 -6.22 -131.47
N LYS A 304 29.34 -5.21 -130.98
CA LYS A 304 29.95 -4.16 -131.81
C LYS A 304 31.10 -4.69 -132.67
N ASP A 305 31.90 -5.61 -132.14
CA ASP A 305 33.00 -6.22 -132.89
C ASP A 305 32.50 -7.28 -133.89
N LEU A 306 31.42 -8.01 -133.57
CA LEU A 306 30.68 -8.85 -134.53
C LEU A 306 29.99 -8.02 -135.61
N SER A 307 29.39 -6.87 -135.27
CA SER A 307 28.76 -5.95 -136.22
C SER A 307 29.77 -5.43 -137.24
N LYS A 308 30.96 -4.97 -136.81
CA LYS A 308 32.06 -4.61 -137.73
C LYS A 308 32.42 -5.77 -138.67
N LYS A 309 32.48 -6.99 -138.15
CA LYS A 309 32.83 -8.18 -138.93
C LYS A 309 31.74 -8.53 -139.94
N MET A 310 30.47 -8.30 -139.61
CA MET A 310 29.35 -8.41 -140.54
C MET A 310 29.47 -7.37 -141.66
N THR A 311 29.72 -6.09 -141.34
CA THR A 311 29.93 -5.04 -142.36
C THR A 311 31.11 -5.35 -143.28
N ALA A 312 32.23 -5.84 -142.74
CA ALA A 312 33.39 -6.25 -143.55
C ALA A 312 33.06 -7.42 -144.51
N LEU A 313 32.21 -8.36 -144.10
CA LEU A 313 31.71 -9.43 -144.97
C LEU A 313 30.68 -8.94 -145.98
N GLU A 314 29.90 -7.90 -145.67
CA GLU A 314 28.99 -7.23 -146.61
C GLU A 314 29.79 -6.48 -147.69
N ASP A 315 30.86 -5.77 -147.32
CA ASP A 315 31.80 -5.12 -148.24
C ASP A 315 32.53 -6.14 -149.14
N GLU A 316 33.00 -7.26 -148.57
CA GLU A 316 33.63 -8.36 -149.32
C GLU A 316 32.65 -9.01 -150.31
N ASN A 317 31.40 -9.23 -149.91
CA ASN A 317 30.35 -9.77 -150.76
C ASN A 317 29.92 -8.79 -151.87
N ALA A 318 29.97 -7.47 -151.61
CA ALA A 318 29.80 -6.45 -152.64
C ALA A 318 30.94 -6.50 -153.67
N SER A 319 32.20 -6.64 -153.23
CA SER A 319 33.36 -6.82 -154.11
C SER A 319 33.23 -8.08 -154.99
N LEU A 320 32.84 -9.22 -154.40
CA LEU A 320 32.55 -10.45 -155.14
C LEU A 320 31.43 -10.28 -156.19
N LYS A 321 30.43 -9.46 -155.90
CA LYS A 321 29.35 -9.14 -156.84
C LYS A 321 29.84 -8.32 -158.04
N ASP A 322 30.77 -7.38 -157.83
CA ASP A 322 31.36 -6.61 -158.91
C ASP A 322 32.38 -7.40 -159.75
N ILE A 323 33.15 -8.31 -159.13
CA ILE A 323 33.94 -9.30 -159.85
C ILE A 323 33.04 -10.14 -160.77
N ARG A 324 31.89 -10.61 -160.27
CA ARG A 324 30.89 -11.37 -161.04
C ARG A 324 30.25 -10.54 -162.16
N ASN A 325 30.05 -9.24 -161.96
CA ASN A 325 29.59 -8.31 -163.02
C ASN A 325 30.64 -8.15 -164.13
N ILE A 326 31.93 -8.21 -163.82
CA ILE A 326 33.04 -8.16 -164.79
C ILE A 326 33.15 -9.49 -165.56
N GLU A 327 33.07 -10.62 -164.85
CA GLU A 327 33.04 -11.98 -165.41
C GLU A 327 31.87 -12.15 -166.40
N GLN A 328 30.69 -11.64 -166.06
CA GLN A 328 29.51 -11.69 -166.94
C GLN A 328 29.68 -10.85 -168.21
N LYS A 329 30.39 -9.71 -168.16
CA LYS A 329 30.75 -8.90 -169.35
C LYS A 329 31.76 -9.63 -170.24
N LEU A 330 32.76 -10.27 -169.65
CA LEU A 330 33.76 -11.08 -170.36
C LEU A 330 33.10 -12.23 -171.13
N ASN A 331 32.19 -12.96 -170.49
CA ASN A 331 31.40 -14.01 -171.15
C ASN A 331 30.53 -13.46 -172.30
N GLY A 332 29.95 -12.25 -172.15
CA GLY A 332 29.27 -11.57 -173.25
C GLY A 332 30.17 -11.34 -174.47
N THR A 333 31.37 -10.77 -174.26
CA THR A 333 32.33 -10.57 -175.36
C THR A 333 32.87 -11.86 -175.96
N ILE A 334 32.87 -12.99 -175.23
CA ILE A 334 33.20 -14.31 -175.80
C ILE A 334 32.10 -14.75 -176.76
N VAL A 335 30.82 -14.63 -176.38
CA VAL A 335 29.67 -14.98 -177.25
C VAL A 335 29.65 -14.11 -178.52
N ASP A 336 29.90 -12.81 -178.41
CA ASP A 336 29.98 -11.91 -179.58
C ASP A 336 31.11 -12.31 -180.56
N LEU A 337 32.23 -12.82 -180.04
CA LEU A 337 33.36 -13.31 -180.84
C LEU A 337 33.08 -14.68 -181.46
N GLU A 338 32.37 -15.56 -180.73
CA GLU A 338 31.89 -16.85 -181.25
C GLU A 338 30.84 -16.67 -182.36
N GLU A 339 29.93 -15.69 -182.24
CA GLU A 339 28.96 -15.38 -183.29
C GLU A 339 29.66 -14.79 -184.53
N GLN A 340 30.63 -13.88 -184.35
CA GLN A 340 31.46 -13.42 -185.46
C GLN A 340 32.23 -14.56 -186.13
N LEU A 341 32.79 -15.51 -185.37
CA LEU A 341 33.42 -16.72 -185.90
C LEU A 341 32.42 -17.61 -186.65
N SER A 342 31.21 -17.78 -186.11
CA SER A 342 30.10 -18.50 -186.75
C SER A 342 29.74 -17.88 -188.10
N GLU A 343 29.64 -16.55 -188.16
CA GLU A 343 29.25 -15.83 -189.37
C GLU A 343 30.38 -15.75 -190.43
N LYS A 344 31.64 -15.61 -190.00
CA LYS A 344 32.80 -15.83 -190.86
C LYS A 344 32.78 -17.27 -191.41
N ASN A 345 32.44 -18.27 -190.60
CA ASN A 345 32.30 -19.66 -191.06
C ASN A 345 31.11 -19.89 -192.01
N LYS A 346 29.95 -19.23 -191.82
CA LYS A 346 28.84 -19.21 -192.80
C LYS A 346 29.32 -18.63 -194.14
N THR A 347 30.07 -17.53 -194.09
CA THR A 347 30.64 -16.87 -195.27
C THR A 347 31.67 -17.76 -195.97
N ILE A 348 32.55 -18.43 -195.21
CA ILE A 348 33.50 -19.41 -195.73
C ILE A 348 32.76 -20.59 -196.40
N LYS A 349 31.69 -21.13 -195.80
CA LYS A 349 30.86 -22.17 -196.42
C LYS A 349 30.20 -21.70 -197.73
N MET A 350 29.74 -20.46 -197.80
CA MET A 350 29.16 -19.87 -199.02
C MET A 350 30.20 -19.68 -200.13
N LEU A 351 31.41 -19.23 -199.77
CA LEU A 351 32.54 -19.11 -200.68
C LEU A 351 33.06 -20.49 -201.12
N GLN A 352 33.09 -21.48 -200.22
CA GLN A 352 33.40 -22.88 -200.52
C GLN A 352 32.36 -23.50 -201.44
N LEU A 353 31.07 -23.16 -201.32
CA LEU A 353 30.02 -23.63 -202.23
C LEU A 353 30.21 -23.04 -203.64
N ARG A 354 30.48 -21.73 -203.76
CA ARG A 354 30.87 -21.11 -205.05
C ARG A 354 32.15 -21.73 -205.63
N LEU A 355 33.15 -22.00 -204.80
CA LEU A 355 34.36 -22.72 -205.20
C LEU A 355 34.07 -24.16 -205.60
N ALA A 356 33.07 -24.82 -205.00
CA ALA A 356 32.65 -26.17 -205.36
C ALA A 356 31.93 -26.20 -206.72
N ASP A 357 31.06 -25.23 -207.03
CA ASP A 357 30.41 -25.13 -208.34
C ASP A 357 31.39 -24.71 -209.46
N LEU A 358 32.34 -23.81 -209.16
CA LEU A 358 33.45 -23.53 -210.06
C LEU A 358 34.36 -24.76 -210.22
N LYS A 359 34.68 -25.50 -209.15
CA LYS A 359 35.32 -26.82 -209.23
C LYS A 359 34.44 -27.88 -209.92
N LYS A 360 33.13 -27.72 -210.03
CA LYS A 360 32.29 -28.64 -210.80
C LYS A 360 32.43 -28.43 -212.31
N THR A 361 32.80 -27.20 -212.70
CA THR A 361 33.18 -26.84 -214.08
C THR A 361 34.66 -27.15 -214.36
N LEU A 362 35.55 -26.87 -213.41
CA LEU A 362 37.01 -27.00 -213.57
C LEU A 362 37.63 -28.28 -212.99
N GLN A 363 36.88 -29.13 -212.28
CA GLN A 363 37.33 -30.46 -211.85
C GLN A 363 36.59 -31.62 -212.54
N GLN A 364 36.04 -31.31 -213.72
CA GLN A 364 36.29 -32.12 -214.90
C GLN A 364 37.82 -32.17 -215.23
N GLU A 365 38.65 -31.34 -214.56
CA GLU A 365 40.10 -31.53 -214.33
C GLU A 365 40.47 -31.73 -212.80
N LEU A 366 40.41 -32.98 -212.28
CA LEU A 366 41.20 -33.54 -211.12
C LEU A 366 40.76 -33.41 -209.61
N ARG A 367 40.10 -34.48 -209.06
CA ARG A 367 40.37 -35.26 -207.77
C ARG A 367 40.64 -34.65 -206.32
N THR A 368 40.01 -35.28 -205.27
CA THR A 368 40.48 -35.70 -203.87
C THR A 368 40.44 -34.81 -202.52
N PRO A 369 40.44 -35.37 -201.22
CA PRO A 369 39.95 -34.76 -199.90
C PRO A 369 40.77 -34.90 -198.49
N GLY A 370 40.35 -34.34 -197.27
CA GLY A 370 40.96 -34.50 -195.85
C GLY A 370 40.37 -33.74 -194.52
N THR A 371 40.76 -34.01 -193.20
CA THR A 371 40.12 -33.56 -191.84
C THR A 371 40.88 -33.64 -190.39
N VAL A 372 40.26 -33.19 -189.20
CA VAL A 372 40.32 -33.51 -187.64
C VAL A 372 41.21 -32.84 -186.44
N ASN A 373 40.84 -32.85 -185.05
CA ASN A 373 41.63 -32.66 -183.68
C ASN A 373 40.90 -32.39 -182.21
N TYR A 374 41.47 -32.60 -180.92
CA TYR A 374 40.89 -32.35 -179.45
C TYR A 374 41.75 -32.56 -178.04
N HIS A 375 41.37 -32.12 -176.74
CA HIS A 375 42.02 -32.21 -175.28
C HIS A 375 41.09 -31.83 -173.96
N SER A 376 41.25 -31.69 -172.54
CA SER A 376 42.08 -31.89 -171.19
C SER A 376 41.33 -31.35 -169.82
N ASP A 377 41.59 -31.23 -168.42
CA ASP A 377 42.27 -31.76 -167.09
C ASP A 377 41.94 -30.88 -165.72
N LEU A 378 42.21 -30.89 -164.31
CA LEU A 378 42.56 -31.65 -162.95
C LEU A 378 42.75 -30.68 -161.59
N VAL A 379 42.86 -30.76 -160.16
CA VAL A 379 42.66 -31.49 -158.73
C VAL A 379 42.80 -30.49 -157.40
N GLU A 380 42.90 -30.58 -155.97
CA GLU A 380 42.90 -31.45 -154.63
C GLU A 380 42.90 -30.72 -153.11
N SER A 381 42.91 -31.42 -151.87
CA SER A 381 43.31 -31.14 -150.33
C SER A 381 42.46 -30.47 -149.10
N ASN A 382 42.62 -30.40 -147.67
CA ASN A 382 43.39 -30.94 -146.40
C ASN A 382 42.89 -30.53 -144.84
N GLY A 383 43.45 -30.91 -143.58
CA GLY A 383 43.08 -30.42 -142.10
C GLY A 383 43.56 -31.07 -140.63
N THR A 384 43.38 -30.48 -139.34
CA THR A 384 43.87 -30.88 -137.85
C THR A 384 43.18 -30.21 -136.50
N VAL A 385 43.38 -30.25 -135.07
CA VAL A 385 43.90 -31.02 -133.78
C VAL A 385 43.63 -30.37 -132.26
N ALA A 386 43.83 -30.96 -130.97
CA ALA A 386 43.48 -30.43 -129.49
C ALA A 386 44.18 -30.96 -128.06
N ILE A 387 43.81 -30.58 -126.72
CA ILE A 387 44.52 -30.82 -125.31
C ILE A 387 43.77 -30.79 -123.81
N LEU A 388 44.37 -30.94 -122.54
CA LEU A 388 43.84 -31.15 -121.04
C LEU A 388 44.68 -30.60 -119.71
N GLN A 389 44.61 -30.75 -118.29
CA GLN A 389 43.88 -31.45 -117.08
C GLN A 389 43.72 -30.95 -115.47
N PRO A 390 44.42 -31.29 -114.27
CA PRO A 390 43.88 -31.62 -112.82
C PRO A 390 44.45 -31.11 -111.34
N SER A 391 43.99 -31.52 -110.05
CA SER A 391 44.47 -31.13 -108.56
C SER A 391 43.97 -31.85 -107.16
N GLN A 392 44.43 -31.58 -105.84
CA GLN A 392 44.12 -32.18 -104.39
C GLN A 392 44.45 -31.31 -103.02
N THR A 393 44.43 -31.49 -101.60
CA THR A 393 44.31 -32.41 -100.30
C THR A 393 43.93 -31.64 -98.88
N SER A 394 44.01 -31.87 -97.47
CA SER A 394 44.34 -32.83 -96.26
C SER A 394 44.00 -32.34 -94.70
N HIS A 395 44.10 -33.08 -93.49
CA HIS A 395 43.83 -32.63 -91.98
C HIS A 395 44.24 -33.49 -90.62
N LYS A 396 44.09 -33.05 -89.28
CA LYS A 396 44.22 -33.78 -87.86
C LYS A 396 43.91 -32.96 -86.47
N ASN A 397 43.98 -33.21 -85.07
CA ASN A 397 44.35 -34.20 -83.90
C ASN A 397 43.83 -33.86 -82.35
N PHE A 398 44.10 -34.58 -81.17
CA PHE A 398 43.51 -34.39 -79.70
C PHE A 398 44.25 -34.90 -78.29
N PRO A 399 43.75 -34.73 -76.96
CA PRO A 399 44.44 -34.86 -75.54
C PRO A 399 43.80 -35.62 -74.22
N SER A 400 44.25 -35.49 -72.87
CA SER A 400 43.87 -36.33 -71.59
C SER A 400 44.08 -35.89 -70.03
N ILE A 401 43.25 -36.41 -69.03
CA ILE A 401 43.46 -36.80 -67.53
C ILE A 401 43.17 -35.92 -66.22
N VAL A 402 42.69 -36.50 -65.03
CA VAL A 402 42.35 -35.88 -63.65
C VAL A 402 42.24 -36.84 -62.36
N LYS A 403 42.28 -36.41 -61.04
CA LYS A 403 41.83 -37.13 -59.74
C LYS A 403 41.61 -36.26 -58.42
N ARG A 404 40.73 -36.62 -57.44
CA ARG A 404 40.58 -36.09 -56.01
C ARG A 404 39.59 -36.92 -55.13
N ASP A 405 39.88 -37.24 -53.84
CA ASP A 405 38.94 -37.87 -52.86
C ASP A 405 39.38 -37.76 -51.36
N GLU A 406 38.85 -36.83 -50.54
CA GLU A 406 39.03 -36.84 -49.05
C GLU A 406 37.88 -36.18 -48.22
N GLU A 407 36.95 -35.41 -48.82
CA GLU A 407 36.17 -34.39 -48.10
C GLU A 407 34.92 -34.92 -47.34
N ASP A 408 34.49 -36.16 -47.57
CA ASP A 408 33.11 -36.62 -47.28
C ASP A 408 32.88 -37.16 -45.83
N VAL A 409 33.92 -37.67 -45.16
CA VAL A 409 33.78 -38.31 -43.83
C VAL A 409 33.39 -37.30 -42.73
N ASN A 410 33.92 -36.08 -42.82
CA ASN A 410 33.78 -35.06 -41.77
C ASN A 410 32.32 -34.55 -41.66
N PHE A 411 31.63 -34.39 -42.80
CA PHE A 411 30.28 -33.83 -42.84
C PHE A 411 29.23 -34.70 -42.12
N LYS A 412 29.41 -36.02 -42.16
CA LYS A 412 28.51 -36.99 -41.52
C LYS A 412 28.61 -36.97 -39.99
N TYR A 413 29.82 -36.80 -39.45
CA TYR A 413 30.04 -36.59 -38.01
C TYR A 413 29.52 -35.24 -37.54
N LEU A 414 29.86 -34.16 -38.26
CA LEU A 414 29.40 -32.80 -37.97
C LEU A 414 27.88 -32.72 -37.83
N LYS A 415 27.12 -33.31 -38.76
CA LYS A 415 25.65 -33.36 -38.70
C LYS A 415 25.13 -34.01 -37.42
N HIS A 416 25.76 -35.09 -36.94
CA HIS A 416 25.35 -35.75 -35.70
C HIS A 416 25.64 -34.88 -34.46
N VAL A 417 26.84 -34.29 -34.37
CA VAL A 417 27.24 -33.46 -33.22
C VAL A 417 26.37 -32.20 -33.11
N VAL A 418 26.07 -31.53 -34.23
CA VAL A 418 25.18 -30.35 -34.25
C VAL A 418 23.75 -30.70 -33.84
N ILE A 419 23.18 -31.80 -34.36
CA ILE A 419 21.83 -32.25 -33.95
C ILE A 419 21.82 -32.58 -32.44
N LYS A 420 22.84 -33.26 -31.94
CA LYS A 420 22.93 -33.59 -30.50
C LYS A 420 23.03 -32.32 -29.65
N PHE A 421 23.87 -31.35 -30.02
CA PHE A 421 23.97 -30.08 -29.30
C PHE A 421 22.65 -29.29 -29.23
N LEU A 422 21.82 -29.35 -30.28
CA LEU A 422 20.50 -28.70 -30.31
C LEU A 422 19.40 -29.46 -29.54
N THR A 423 19.65 -30.71 -29.12
CA THR A 423 18.64 -31.59 -28.48
C THR A 423 19.04 -32.14 -27.11
N SER A 424 20.31 -32.00 -26.72
CA SER A 424 20.85 -32.38 -25.41
C SER A 424 20.48 -31.40 -24.30
N ARG A 425 20.54 -31.86 -23.05
CA ARG A 425 20.31 -31.04 -21.84
C ARG A 425 21.49 -30.10 -21.57
N GLU A 426 21.27 -29.08 -20.74
CA GLU A 426 22.11 -27.89 -20.59
C GLU A 426 23.57 -28.19 -20.23
N TYR A 427 23.82 -29.24 -19.44
CA TYR A 427 25.16 -29.67 -19.01
C TYR A 427 25.90 -30.44 -20.12
N GLU A 428 25.21 -31.29 -20.89
CA GLU A 428 25.78 -31.97 -22.05
C GLU A 428 26.15 -30.99 -23.17
N ALA A 429 25.30 -29.98 -23.40
CA ALA A 429 25.53 -28.95 -24.41
C ALA A 429 26.87 -28.22 -24.22
N GLN A 430 27.27 -27.92 -22.98
CA GLN A 430 28.56 -27.27 -22.69
C GLN A 430 29.77 -28.12 -23.06
N HIS A 431 29.71 -29.44 -22.90
CA HIS A 431 30.78 -30.34 -23.34
C HIS A 431 30.84 -30.47 -24.87
N LEU A 432 29.70 -30.38 -25.55
CA LEU A 432 29.61 -30.46 -27.02
C LEU A 432 30.14 -29.21 -27.74
N ILE A 433 30.19 -28.03 -27.10
CA ILE A 433 30.77 -26.80 -27.67
C ILE A 433 32.20 -27.03 -28.18
N LYS A 434 33.06 -27.70 -27.40
CA LYS A 434 34.46 -27.98 -27.77
C LYS A 434 34.57 -28.93 -28.97
N ALA A 435 33.67 -29.91 -29.07
CA ALA A 435 33.60 -30.82 -30.21
C ALA A 435 33.18 -30.08 -31.50
N ILE A 436 32.20 -29.18 -31.41
CA ILE A 436 31.75 -28.35 -32.55
C ILE A 436 32.86 -27.37 -32.96
N SER A 437 33.48 -26.68 -32.01
CA SER A 437 34.61 -25.78 -32.25
C SER A 437 35.76 -26.46 -33.00
N THR A 438 36.13 -27.67 -32.58
CA THR A 438 37.17 -28.48 -33.24
C THR A 438 36.78 -28.93 -34.65
N LEU A 439 35.52 -29.34 -34.87
CA LEU A 439 35.05 -29.84 -36.17
C LEU A 439 34.79 -28.72 -37.20
N LEU A 440 34.36 -27.54 -36.76
CA LEU A 440 34.10 -26.36 -37.61
C LEU A 440 35.28 -25.37 -37.69
N LYS A 441 36.33 -25.55 -36.88
CA LYS A 441 37.47 -24.63 -36.75
C LYS A 441 37.05 -23.20 -36.37
N PHE A 442 36.17 -23.08 -35.38
CA PHE A 442 35.78 -21.79 -34.82
C PHE A 442 36.97 -21.06 -34.20
N SER A 443 36.93 -19.72 -34.21
CA SER A 443 37.88 -18.91 -33.46
C SER A 443 37.61 -18.99 -31.93
N PRO A 444 38.60 -18.69 -31.08
CA PRO A 444 38.40 -18.62 -29.62
C PRO A 444 37.29 -17.63 -29.21
N GLU A 445 37.11 -16.55 -29.98
CA GLU A 445 36.06 -15.56 -29.79
C GLU A 445 34.67 -16.12 -30.15
N GLU A 446 34.57 -16.92 -31.22
CA GLU A 446 33.33 -17.58 -31.64
C GLU A 446 32.91 -18.67 -30.65
N GLU A 447 33.85 -19.50 -30.17
CA GLU A 447 33.58 -20.51 -29.13
C GLU A 447 33.09 -19.84 -27.84
N LYS A 448 33.77 -18.76 -27.42
CA LYS A 448 33.41 -17.97 -26.22
C LYS A 448 32.02 -17.34 -26.35
N LEU A 449 31.66 -16.81 -27.52
CA LEU A 449 30.35 -16.22 -27.77
C LEU A 449 29.21 -17.26 -27.67
N ILE A 450 29.44 -18.49 -28.16
CA ILE A 450 28.46 -19.59 -28.04
C ILE A 450 28.31 -20.00 -26.57
N TYR A 451 29.42 -20.06 -25.82
CA TYR A 451 29.40 -20.34 -24.38
C TYR A 451 28.64 -19.26 -23.59
N GLU A 452 28.93 -17.98 -23.82
CA GLU A 452 28.22 -16.85 -23.22
C GLU A 452 26.74 -16.81 -23.59
N THR A 453 26.38 -17.20 -24.82
CA THR A 453 24.98 -17.28 -25.26
C THR A 453 24.22 -18.41 -24.56
N LEU A 454 24.89 -19.53 -24.27
CA LEU A 454 24.31 -20.64 -23.52
C LEU A 454 24.16 -20.31 -22.03
N GLU A 455 25.16 -19.67 -21.41
CA GLU A 455 25.09 -19.16 -20.03
C GLU A 455 24.03 -18.05 -19.87
N TRP A 456 23.90 -17.15 -20.85
CA TRP A 456 22.82 -16.16 -20.88
C TRP A 456 21.44 -16.83 -20.85
N LYS A 457 21.23 -17.91 -21.63
CA LYS A 457 19.97 -18.67 -21.62
C LYS A 457 19.68 -19.39 -20.30
N LYS A 458 20.67 -19.57 -19.41
CA LYS A 458 20.46 -20.08 -18.03
C LYS A 458 20.07 -18.97 -17.06
N SER A 459 20.26 -17.70 -17.42
CA SER A 459 20.22 -16.55 -16.51
C SER A 459 19.02 -15.64 -16.80
N TRP A 460 17.94 -15.77 -16.02
CA TRP A 460 16.68 -15.02 -16.21
C TRP A 460 16.84 -13.48 -16.24
N PHE A 461 17.90 -12.95 -15.62
CA PHE A 461 18.18 -11.51 -15.52
C PHE A 461 19.45 -11.07 -16.27
N GLY A 462 19.82 -11.76 -17.35
CA GLY A 462 20.97 -11.41 -18.20
C GLY A 462 20.62 -10.53 -19.41
N SER A 463 21.55 -9.65 -19.82
CA SER A 463 21.51 -9.02 -21.15
C SER A 463 22.11 -9.95 -22.22
N LYS A 464 21.46 -10.06 -23.38
CA LYS A 464 21.93 -10.93 -24.47
C LYS A 464 23.33 -10.51 -24.98
N PRO A 465 24.28 -11.45 -25.17
CA PRO A 465 25.61 -11.15 -25.73
C PRO A 465 25.52 -10.41 -27.08
N LYS A 466 26.35 -9.38 -27.26
CA LYS A 466 26.35 -8.52 -28.45
C LYS A 466 27.41 -8.95 -29.45
N PHE A 467 26.99 -9.32 -30.67
CA PHE A 467 27.89 -9.69 -31.76
C PHE A 467 28.61 -8.45 -32.32
N SER A 468 29.82 -8.15 -31.83
CA SER A 468 30.56 -6.94 -32.21
C SER A 468 31.32 -7.11 -33.54
N ASN A 469 30.61 -7.04 -34.66
CA ASN A 469 31.18 -7.18 -36.00
C ASN A 469 32.01 -5.94 -36.43
N LYS A 470 33.21 -5.78 -35.86
CA LYS A 470 34.09 -4.60 -36.05
C LYS A 470 34.83 -4.58 -37.40
N LYS A 471 34.11 -4.38 -38.52
CA LYS A 471 34.69 -3.89 -39.79
C LYS A 471 33.78 -2.91 -40.55
N SER A 472 33.40 -1.82 -39.89
CA SER A 472 32.92 -0.60 -40.57
C SER A 472 34.06 0.41 -40.65
N VAL A 473 34.73 0.50 -41.81
CA VAL A 473 35.80 1.48 -42.03
C VAL A 473 35.18 2.87 -42.20
N SER A 474 35.51 3.79 -41.30
CA SER A 474 35.08 5.19 -41.38
C SER A 474 35.92 5.97 -42.39
N PHE A 475 35.48 6.01 -43.66
CA PHE A 475 35.82 7.12 -44.54
C PHE A 475 34.75 8.20 -44.40
N ALA A 476 35.16 9.36 -43.92
CA ALA A 476 34.40 10.60 -43.98
C ALA A 476 35.11 11.57 -44.92
N SER A 477 34.33 12.36 -45.64
CA SER A 477 34.72 13.53 -46.43
C SER A 477 33.62 14.58 -46.27
#